data_AF-A0A6A6ZA46-F1
#
_entry.id   AF-A0A6A6ZA46-F1
#
_cell.length_a   1.000
_cell.length_b   1.000
_cell.length_c   1.000
_cell.angle_alpha   90.00
_cell.angle_beta   90.00
_cell.angle_gamma   90.00
#
_symmetry.space_group_name_H-M   'P 1'
#
loop_
_entity.id
_entity.type
_entity.pdbx_description
1 polymer ?
#
loop_
_entity_poly.entity_id
_entity_poly.type
_entity_poly.pdbx_seq_one_letter_code
_entity_poly.pdbx_strand_id
1 'polypeptide(L)'
;MASSGMHASPPRTPGPAPPSALAPAAGTVLLHNGPQPGASNRLDPGLGLLVDSVRRYGNVMTIRCRTKLSSCTELVANNDSYEHDLPTMLPSTPEELEQAFPASFIEATTFEFVDDAAFNLLFRHMGGHRLRGERKLWDHIRAVAFKTLSGRHDRVAFYNRLKSMSNLERIILLPAKVVRQRNENPYAFCEQQEAYVQELKKNPTFGYLLVELALQKAEVGRLTKVVCEPGWKDAFSVHERNRRFCNALAGTNGRLPEVMVELFAPYLKEHLDRLLEGIVDDEMERQIESHRRGIQNASEEHQNKVERHTETYRRGIENASREHQNKFQHHENHISRLESAKVSRQFSS
;
A
#
# COMPACT_ATOMS: atom_id res chain seq x y z
N MET A 1 50.14 -56.74 -33.19
CA MET A 1 50.50 -55.31 -33.06
C MET A 1 49.28 -54.55 -32.57
N ALA A 2 49.49 -53.71 -31.55
CA ALA A 2 48.58 -52.71 -30.97
C ALA A 2 47.26 -53.18 -30.33
N SER A 3 47.35 -53.55 -29.04
CA SER A 3 46.29 -53.39 -28.03
C SER A 3 46.44 -52.00 -27.40
N SER A 4 45.37 -51.23 -27.24
CA SER A 4 45.19 -50.07 -26.33
C SER A 4 43.77 -49.53 -26.58
N GLY A 5 42.92 -49.21 -25.62
CA GLY A 5 43.04 -49.10 -24.17
C GLY A 5 41.83 -48.26 -23.75
N MET A 6 40.85 -48.86 -23.07
CA MET A 6 39.68 -48.17 -22.54
C MET A 6 40.10 -47.34 -21.32
N HIS A 7 39.95 -46.02 -21.38
CA HIS A 7 40.08 -45.14 -20.23
C HIS A 7 38.73 -45.02 -19.51
N ALA A 8 38.65 -45.65 -18.33
CA ALA A 8 37.60 -45.40 -17.35
C ALA A 8 37.94 -44.15 -16.53
N SER A 9 37.00 -43.21 -16.46
CA SER A 9 37.08 -42.01 -15.63
C SER A 9 36.74 -42.34 -14.17
N PRO A 10 37.49 -41.82 -13.18
CA PRO A 10 37.21 -42.03 -11.76
C PRO A 10 36.05 -41.15 -11.23
N PRO A 11 35.41 -41.54 -10.12
CA PRO A 11 34.28 -40.82 -9.54
C PRO A 11 34.70 -39.52 -8.85
N ARG A 12 33.87 -38.48 -9.01
CA ARG A 12 34.01 -37.18 -8.31
C ARG A 12 33.59 -37.33 -6.85
N THR A 13 34.48 -37.02 -5.92
CA THR A 13 34.17 -36.86 -4.50
C THR A 13 33.50 -35.51 -4.24
N PRO A 14 32.51 -35.43 -3.33
CA PRO A 14 31.93 -34.16 -2.89
C PRO A 14 32.89 -33.46 -1.92
N GLY A 15 33.21 -32.20 -2.20
CA GLY A 15 33.99 -31.34 -1.31
C GLY A 15 33.20 -30.88 -0.07
N PRO A 16 33.87 -30.56 1.04
CA PRO A 16 33.23 -30.21 2.30
C PRO A 16 32.61 -28.80 2.27
N ALA A 17 31.45 -28.66 2.91
CA ALA A 17 30.75 -27.39 3.11
C ALA A 17 31.50 -26.49 4.13
N PRO A 18 31.48 -25.15 3.95
CA PRO A 18 32.04 -24.22 4.93
C PRO A 18 31.15 -24.11 6.20
N PRO A 19 31.74 -23.88 7.38
CA PRO A 19 31.03 -23.92 8.66
C PRO A 19 30.17 -22.67 8.92
N SER A 20 28.98 -22.92 9.44
CA SER A 20 28.06 -21.95 10.06
C SER A 20 28.72 -21.23 11.24
N ALA A 21 28.70 -19.90 11.21
CA ALA A 21 29.01 -19.07 12.37
C ALA A 21 27.72 -18.48 12.93
N LEU A 22 27.31 -18.97 14.10
CA LEU A 22 26.25 -18.39 14.93
C LEU A 22 26.78 -18.25 16.37
N ALA A 23 26.49 -17.07 16.94
CA ALA A 23 26.49 -16.71 18.36
C ALA A 23 27.82 -16.27 19.01
N PRO A 24 27.79 -15.63 20.20
CA PRO A 24 27.07 -14.40 20.56
C PRO A 24 27.98 -13.41 21.35
N ALA A 25 27.56 -12.17 21.57
CA ALA A 25 28.16 -11.30 22.59
C ALA A 25 27.11 -10.50 23.35
N ALA A 26 27.10 -10.72 24.66
CA ALA A 26 26.29 -10.09 25.68
C ALA A 26 26.82 -8.69 26.05
N GLY A 27 25.98 -7.86 26.67
CA GLY A 27 26.36 -6.55 27.19
C GLY A 27 25.26 -5.88 27.99
N THR A 28 24.92 -6.50 29.12
CA THR A 28 24.02 -5.97 30.17
C THR A 28 24.63 -4.74 30.85
N VAL A 29 23.85 -3.66 31.03
CA VAL A 29 24.00 -2.75 32.18
C VAL A 29 22.61 -2.50 32.77
N LEU A 30 22.39 -3.10 33.93
CA LEU A 30 21.34 -2.76 34.90
C LEU A 30 22.02 -1.94 36.00
N LEU A 31 21.46 -0.77 36.34
CA LEU A 31 21.58 -0.21 37.68
C LEU A 31 20.22 0.33 38.12
N HIS A 32 19.93 0.03 39.38
CA HIS A 32 18.64 0.01 40.06
C HIS A 32 18.60 1.15 41.09
N ASN A 33 17.40 1.69 41.38
CA ASN A 33 16.88 2.20 42.68
C ASN A 33 16.07 3.54 42.59
N GLY A 34 14.78 3.50 43.00
CA GLY A 34 13.94 4.66 43.37
C GLY A 34 14.12 5.06 44.86
N PRO A 35 13.17 5.72 45.57
CA PRO A 35 11.93 6.45 45.21
C PRO A 35 11.85 7.95 45.69
N GLN A 36 10.76 8.65 45.32
CA GLN A 36 10.29 10.05 45.58
C GLN A 36 10.23 10.51 47.08
N PRO A 37 9.94 11.81 47.50
CA PRO A 37 9.18 12.91 46.84
C PRO A 37 9.65 14.40 47.10
N GLY A 38 9.05 15.39 46.40
CA GLY A 38 9.17 16.82 46.77
C GLY A 38 8.57 17.87 45.82
N ALA A 39 7.32 18.26 46.08
CA ALA A 39 6.67 19.57 45.91
C ALA A 39 6.82 20.46 44.63
N SER A 40 5.68 20.59 43.93
CA SER A 40 4.96 21.85 43.62
C SER A 40 5.35 22.78 42.44
N ASN A 41 4.33 23.01 41.61
CA ASN A 41 4.00 24.18 40.78
C ASN A 41 4.57 24.34 39.34
N ARG A 42 3.62 24.12 38.41
CA ARG A 42 3.18 25.02 37.32
C ARG A 42 3.98 25.11 36.00
N LEU A 43 3.21 24.77 34.95
CA LEU A 43 3.19 25.21 33.55
C LEU A 43 4.00 24.38 32.53
N ASP A 44 3.23 23.84 31.58
CA ASP A 44 3.62 23.10 30.38
C ASP A 44 4.65 23.83 29.51
N PRO A 45 5.72 23.15 29.05
CA PRO A 45 6.64 23.67 28.02
C PRO A 45 6.24 23.19 26.61
N GLY A 46 4.94 23.12 26.31
CA GLY A 46 4.39 22.60 25.05
C GLY A 46 4.12 23.65 23.95
N LEU A 47 4.74 24.84 24.03
CA LEU A 47 4.44 25.97 23.13
C LEU A 47 5.69 26.71 22.62
N GLY A 48 6.86 26.09 22.74
CA GLY A 48 8.15 26.67 22.32
C GLY A 48 8.67 26.23 20.94
N LEU A 49 7.98 25.32 20.23
CA LEU A 49 8.46 24.74 18.96
C LEU A 49 7.59 25.05 17.73
N LEU A 50 6.61 25.95 17.86
CA LEU A 50 5.73 26.32 16.74
C LEU A 50 6.17 27.58 15.97
N VAL A 51 7.21 28.28 16.42
CA VAL A 51 7.66 29.55 15.80
C VAL A 51 8.88 29.37 14.88
N ASP A 52 9.59 28.24 14.96
CA ASP A 52 10.79 28.00 14.14
C ASP A 52 10.54 27.30 12.79
N SER A 53 9.37 26.68 12.60
CA SER A 53 9.03 25.99 11.34
C SER A 53 8.59 26.92 10.21
N VAL A 54 8.10 28.13 10.53
CA VAL A 54 7.63 29.12 9.55
C VAL A 54 8.79 29.91 8.91
N ARG A 55 10.01 29.82 9.46
CA ARG A 55 11.17 30.59 8.97
C ARG A 55 12.08 29.83 8.00
N ARG A 56 11.90 28.51 7.81
CA ARG A 56 12.81 27.67 7.00
C ARG A 56 12.31 27.26 5.61
N TYR A 57 11.06 27.53 5.25
CA TYR A 57 10.52 27.22 3.92
C TYR A 57 10.09 28.49 3.19
N GLY A 58 11.08 29.27 2.78
CA GLY A 58 10.91 30.42 1.91
C GLY A 58 10.75 30.01 0.45
N ASN A 59 9.73 30.59 -0.19
CA ASN A 59 9.66 31.01 -1.58
C ASN A 59 10.09 30.02 -2.68
N VAL A 60 9.10 29.42 -3.34
CA VAL A 60 9.18 29.13 -4.77
C VAL A 60 8.02 29.84 -5.46
N MET A 61 8.37 30.83 -6.29
CA MET A 61 7.47 31.59 -7.15
C MET A 61 6.77 30.66 -8.13
N THR A 62 5.44 30.58 -8.09
CA THR A 62 4.64 30.00 -9.17
C THR A 62 4.53 31.02 -10.30
N ILE A 63 5.28 30.82 -11.38
CA ILE A 63 5.14 31.60 -12.62
C ILE A 63 3.80 31.24 -13.27
N ARG A 64 2.86 32.19 -13.31
CA ARG A 64 1.62 32.10 -14.09
C ARG A 64 1.95 32.25 -15.58
N CYS A 65 2.06 31.14 -16.30
CA CYS A 65 1.91 31.14 -17.76
C CYS A 65 0.43 30.98 -18.11
N ARG A 66 -0.24 32.10 -18.45
CA ARG A 66 -1.48 32.07 -19.24
C ARG A 66 -1.09 31.92 -20.70
N THR A 67 -0.96 30.69 -21.18
CA THR A 67 -0.98 30.39 -22.62
C THR A 67 -2.33 29.77 -22.95
N LYS A 68 -3.02 30.37 -23.93
CA LYS A 68 -4.24 29.85 -24.54
C LYS A 68 -3.95 28.50 -25.17
N LEU A 69 -4.37 27.42 -24.53
CA LEU A 69 -4.50 26.08 -25.13
C LEU A 69 -5.72 25.43 -24.47
N SER A 70 -6.91 25.93 -24.83
CA SER A 70 -8.19 25.30 -24.48
C SER A 70 -8.48 24.04 -25.30
N SER A 71 -7.61 23.65 -26.24
CA SER A 71 -7.92 22.61 -27.24
C SER A 71 -7.45 21.19 -26.91
N CYS A 72 -6.77 20.95 -25.78
CA CYS A 72 -6.36 19.57 -25.41
C CYS A 72 -7.07 19.02 -24.16
N THR A 73 -7.75 19.87 -23.37
CA THR A 73 -8.37 19.49 -22.09
C THR A 73 -9.89 19.26 -22.14
N GLU A 74 -10.55 19.46 -23.28
CA GLU A 74 -12.00 19.24 -23.45
C GLU A 74 -12.36 17.84 -24.00
N LEU A 75 -11.50 16.84 -23.81
CA LEU A 75 -11.65 15.54 -24.47
C LEU A 75 -12.52 14.49 -23.77
N VAL A 76 -13.03 14.68 -22.53
CA VAL A 76 -13.85 13.63 -21.86
C VAL A 76 -14.95 14.15 -20.92
N ALA A 77 -15.40 15.40 -21.02
CA ALA A 77 -16.43 15.87 -20.08
C ALA A 77 -17.42 16.85 -20.70
N ASN A 78 -18.37 16.34 -21.49
CA ASN A 78 -19.78 16.76 -21.48
C ASN A 78 -20.62 15.83 -22.37
N ASN A 79 -21.45 14.99 -21.75
CA ASN A 79 -22.67 14.49 -22.39
C ASN A 79 -23.66 15.65 -22.33
N ASP A 80 -23.71 16.43 -23.41
CA ASP A 80 -24.91 17.08 -23.95
C ASP A 80 -24.47 17.94 -25.15
N SER A 81 -24.65 17.37 -26.34
CA SER A 81 -24.63 18.00 -27.68
C SER A 81 -23.52 19.03 -27.99
N TYR A 82 -22.31 18.57 -28.33
CA TYR A 82 -21.41 19.33 -29.23
C TYR A 82 -20.62 18.34 -30.10
N GLU A 83 -21.10 18.12 -31.32
CA GLU A 83 -20.53 17.23 -32.34
C GLU A 83 -19.62 17.97 -33.34
N HIS A 84 -18.92 19.03 -32.92
CA HIS A 84 -17.96 19.70 -33.78
C HIS A 84 -16.65 20.02 -33.03
N ASP A 85 -15.56 19.46 -33.59
CA ASP A 85 -14.14 19.76 -33.35
C ASP A 85 -13.44 19.04 -32.19
N LEU A 86 -13.49 17.69 -32.20
CA LEU A 86 -12.34 16.91 -31.74
C LEU A 86 -11.14 17.23 -32.65
N PRO A 87 -9.91 17.44 -32.12
CA PRO A 87 -8.71 17.43 -32.96
C PRO A 87 -8.70 16.11 -33.74
N THR A 88 -8.85 16.21 -35.06
CA THR A 88 -9.28 15.10 -35.92
C THR A 88 -8.26 13.95 -35.99
N MET A 89 -7.06 14.11 -35.45
CA MET A 89 -6.11 13.00 -35.26
C MET A 89 -5.30 13.29 -34.00
N LEU A 90 -5.37 12.39 -33.00
CA LEU A 90 -4.26 12.28 -32.06
C LEU A 90 -3.00 12.03 -32.90
N PRO A 91 -1.86 12.69 -32.58
CA PRO A 91 -0.62 12.47 -33.30
C PRO A 91 -0.34 10.97 -33.39
N SER A 92 -0.19 10.48 -34.63
CA SER A 92 -0.18 9.05 -34.94
C SER A 92 1.23 8.46 -34.93
N THR A 93 2.23 9.35 -35.02
CA THR A 93 3.65 9.00 -34.98
C THR A 93 4.30 9.49 -33.67
N PRO A 94 5.34 8.81 -33.17
CA PRO A 94 6.11 9.26 -32.01
C PRO A 94 6.65 10.70 -32.17
N GLU A 95 7.05 11.08 -33.38
CA GLU A 95 7.61 12.39 -33.70
C GLU A 95 6.56 13.52 -33.62
N GLU A 96 5.35 13.30 -34.14
CA GLU A 96 4.24 14.24 -34.00
C GLU A 96 3.83 14.40 -32.53
N LEU A 97 3.91 13.30 -31.77
CA LEU A 97 3.53 13.29 -30.36
C LEU A 97 4.58 14.00 -29.49
N GLU A 98 5.87 13.85 -29.83
CA GLU A 98 6.96 14.63 -29.23
C GLU A 98 6.85 16.12 -29.55
N GLN A 99 6.51 16.46 -30.80
CA GLN A 99 6.36 17.86 -31.22
C GLN A 99 5.13 18.50 -30.55
N ALA A 100 4.06 17.74 -30.37
CA ALA A 100 2.86 18.18 -29.66
C ALA A 100 3.08 18.27 -28.14
N PHE A 101 3.92 17.39 -27.57
CA PHE A 101 4.14 17.26 -26.13
C PHE A 101 5.64 17.14 -25.80
N PRO A 102 6.41 18.24 -25.87
CA PRO A 102 7.81 18.22 -25.47
C PRO A 102 7.96 17.82 -24.00
N ALA A 103 9.04 17.10 -23.63
CA ALA A 103 9.24 16.59 -22.27
C ALA A 103 9.12 17.67 -21.17
N SER A 104 9.62 18.89 -21.44
CA SER A 104 9.50 20.03 -20.53
C SER A 104 8.05 20.46 -20.29
N PHE A 105 7.18 20.36 -21.31
CA PHE A 105 5.75 20.61 -21.16
C PHE A 105 5.09 19.52 -20.33
N ILE A 106 5.40 18.25 -20.59
CA ILE A 106 4.85 17.11 -19.82
C ILE A 106 5.23 17.20 -18.35
N GLU A 107 6.50 17.54 -18.05
CA GLU A 107 6.98 17.69 -16.68
C GLU A 107 6.31 18.85 -15.94
N ALA A 108 5.96 19.92 -16.65
CA ALA A 108 5.27 21.08 -16.08
C ALA A 108 3.74 20.91 -16.03
N THR A 109 3.18 19.93 -16.73
CA THR A 109 1.74 19.76 -16.88
C THR A 109 1.21 18.77 -15.86
N THR A 110 0.15 19.16 -15.16
CA THR A 110 -0.67 18.22 -14.40
C THR A 110 -1.80 17.72 -15.28
N PHE A 111 -1.80 16.44 -15.61
CA PHE A 111 -2.85 15.84 -16.42
C PHE A 111 -4.10 15.58 -15.57
N GLU A 112 -5.25 16.09 -16.02
CA GLU A 112 -6.53 15.93 -15.33
C GLU A 112 -7.36 14.82 -15.99
N PHE A 113 -7.86 13.90 -15.16
CA PHE A 113 -8.68 12.78 -15.59
C PHE A 113 -10.02 12.79 -14.85
N VAL A 114 -11.09 12.47 -15.59
CA VAL A 114 -12.42 12.29 -15.00
C VAL A 114 -12.43 11.09 -14.06
N ASP A 115 -11.82 9.99 -14.51
CA ASP A 115 -11.72 8.73 -13.79
C ASP A 115 -10.45 7.95 -14.17
N ASP A 116 -10.29 6.78 -13.54
CA ASP A 116 -9.22 5.83 -13.79
C ASP A 116 -9.29 5.20 -15.19
N ALA A 117 -10.48 5.11 -15.80
CA ALA A 117 -10.66 4.57 -17.14
C ALA A 117 -10.08 5.52 -18.21
N ALA A 118 -10.32 6.83 -18.09
CA ALA A 118 -9.75 7.86 -18.95
C ALA A 118 -8.22 7.86 -18.88
N PHE A 119 -7.66 7.78 -17.66
CA PHE A 119 -6.21 7.61 -17.48
C PHE A 119 -5.71 6.34 -18.15
N ASN A 120 -6.41 5.21 -17.97
CA ASN A 120 -6.00 3.94 -18.53
C ASN A 120 -6.00 3.94 -20.06
N LEU A 121 -6.91 4.68 -20.68
CA LEU A 121 -6.95 4.86 -22.12
C LEU A 121 -5.73 5.67 -22.59
N LEU A 122 -5.46 6.82 -21.97
CA LEU A 122 -4.29 7.63 -22.30
C LEU A 122 -2.98 6.86 -22.04
N PHE A 123 -2.89 6.13 -20.93
CA PHE A 123 -1.72 5.32 -20.59
C PHE A 123 -1.47 4.24 -21.63
N ARG A 124 -2.50 3.59 -22.20
CA ARG A 124 -2.29 2.59 -23.26
C ARG A 124 -1.75 3.23 -24.55
N HIS A 125 -2.22 4.44 -24.87
CA HIS A 125 -1.77 5.16 -26.05
C HIS A 125 -0.33 5.64 -25.86
N MET A 126 -0.05 6.35 -24.77
CA MET A 126 1.30 6.84 -24.48
C MET A 126 2.26 5.69 -24.22
N GLY A 127 1.78 4.62 -23.56
CA GLY A 127 2.44 3.42 -23.00
C GLY A 127 3.34 2.57 -23.91
N GLY A 128 3.36 2.85 -25.21
CA GLY A 128 4.28 2.21 -26.15
C GLY A 128 5.41 3.12 -26.63
N HIS A 129 5.24 4.44 -26.51
CA HIS A 129 6.10 5.42 -27.18
C HIS A 129 7.29 5.85 -26.32
N ARG A 130 8.47 5.85 -26.93
CA ARG A 130 9.70 6.41 -26.37
C ARG A 130 10.02 7.70 -27.12
N LEU A 131 10.41 8.74 -26.38
CA LEU A 131 10.98 9.94 -26.98
C LEU A 131 12.42 9.62 -27.40
N ARG A 132 12.76 9.71 -28.69
CA ARG A 132 14.13 9.53 -29.23
C ARG A 132 14.89 8.27 -28.77
N GLY A 133 14.17 7.16 -28.52
CA GLY A 133 14.77 5.92 -28.00
C GLY A 133 15.11 5.94 -26.50
N GLU A 134 14.77 7.03 -25.80
CA GLU A 134 14.98 7.26 -24.37
C GLU A 134 13.84 6.67 -23.52
N ARG A 135 13.53 7.33 -22.40
CA ARG A 135 12.48 6.95 -21.46
C ARG A 135 11.11 6.98 -22.13
N LYS A 136 10.21 6.24 -21.49
CA LYS A 136 8.82 6.17 -21.90
C LYS A 136 8.16 7.52 -21.63
N LEU A 137 7.25 7.97 -22.49
CA LEU A 137 6.63 9.30 -22.38
C LEU A 137 6.01 9.57 -20.98
N TRP A 138 5.38 8.55 -20.41
CA TRP A 138 4.74 8.64 -19.09
C TRP A 138 5.74 8.70 -17.94
N ASP A 139 7.01 8.34 -18.15
CA ASP A 139 8.06 8.54 -17.15
C ASP A 139 8.36 10.03 -16.95
N HIS A 140 7.94 10.92 -17.85
CA HIS A 140 8.08 12.38 -17.66
C HIS A 140 6.94 13.02 -16.86
N ILE A 141 5.85 12.28 -16.61
CA ILE A 141 4.71 12.81 -15.88
C ILE A 141 5.03 12.84 -14.39
N ARG A 142 5.04 14.04 -13.81
CA ARG A 142 5.29 14.24 -12.37
C ARG A 142 4.01 14.32 -11.54
N ALA A 143 2.91 14.77 -12.14
CA ALA A 143 1.64 14.91 -11.44
C ALA A 143 0.46 14.48 -12.31
N VAL A 144 -0.46 13.73 -11.70
CA VAL A 144 -1.75 13.37 -12.28
C VAL A 144 -2.86 13.75 -11.32
N ALA A 145 -3.99 14.18 -11.85
CA ALA A 145 -5.13 14.63 -11.08
C ALA A 145 -6.40 13.87 -11.47
N PHE A 146 -7.18 13.44 -10.49
CA PHE A 146 -8.37 12.62 -10.68
C PHE A 146 -9.59 13.25 -10.04
N LYS A 147 -10.67 13.38 -10.81
CA LYS A 147 -11.98 13.81 -10.31
C LYS A 147 -12.68 12.71 -9.53
N THR A 148 -12.55 11.48 -9.98
CA THR A 148 -13.09 10.32 -9.29
C THR A 148 -12.10 9.15 -9.37
N LEU A 149 -11.96 8.41 -8.27
CA LEU A 149 -11.22 7.14 -8.22
C LEU A 149 -12.15 5.95 -7.91
N SER A 150 -13.42 6.08 -8.29
CA SER A 150 -14.49 5.15 -7.94
C SER A 150 -14.73 4.04 -8.98
N GLY A 151 -14.02 4.04 -10.11
CA GLY A 151 -14.27 3.15 -11.23
C GLY A 151 -14.34 1.67 -10.85
N ARG A 152 -15.25 0.92 -11.49
CA ARG A 152 -15.40 -0.54 -11.36
C ARG A 152 -14.37 -1.33 -12.17
N HIS A 153 -13.64 -0.66 -13.06
CA HIS A 153 -12.74 -1.30 -14.01
C HIS A 153 -11.35 -1.55 -13.40
N ASP A 154 -10.58 -2.41 -14.06
CA ASP A 154 -9.28 -3.00 -13.66
C ASP A 154 -8.36 -2.10 -12.81
N ARG A 155 -8.70 -2.00 -11.51
CA ARG A 155 -8.02 -1.15 -10.53
C ARG A 155 -6.59 -1.61 -10.33
N VAL A 156 -6.38 -2.92 -10.41
CA VAL A 156 -5.05 -3.53 -10.32
C VAL A 156 -4.18 -3.02 -11.47
N ALA A 157 -4.67 -3.03 -12.72
CA ALA A 157 -3.90 -2.46 -13.83
C ALA A 157 -3.70 -0.94 -13.67
N PHE A 158 -4.71 -0.19 -13.25
CA PHE A 158 -4.58 1.24 -12.97
C PHE A 158 -3.46 1.53 -11.96
N TYR A 159 -3.47 0.84 -10.82
CA TYR A 159 -2.48 1.02 -9.75
C TYR A 159 -1.09 0.55 -10.17
N ASN A 160 -0.98 -0.59 -10.84
CA ASN A 160 0.29 -1.07 -11.38
C ASN A 160 0.90 -0.09 -12.38
N ARG A 161 0.07 0.62 -13.15
CA ARG A 161 0.53 1.66 -14.07
C ARG A 161 1.05 2.88 -13.33
N LEU A 162 0.32 3.41 -12.35
CA LEU A 162 0.80 4.50 -11.50
C LEU A 162 2.14 4.14 -10.84
N LYS A 163 2.24 2.93 -10.29
CA LYS A 163 3.47 2.38 -9.69
C LYS A 163 4.65 2.31 -10.66
N SER A 164 4.37 2.09 -11.94
CA SER A 164 5.40 2.01 -12.99
C SER A 164 5.92 3.38 -13.45
N MET A 165 5.28 4.49 -13.05
CA MET A 165 5.69 5.85 -13.44
C MET A 165 6.80 6.33 -12.52
N SER A 166 8.06 6.17 -12.95
CA SER A 166 9.22 6.35 -12.05
C SER A 166 9.41 7.76 -11.50
N ASN A 167 8.90 8.78 -12.21
CA ASN A 167 9.03 10.19 -11.80
C ASN A 167 7.70 10.76 -11.29
N LEU A 168 6.71 9.93 -11.00
CA LEU A 168 5.44 10.40 -10.45
C LEU A 168 5.64 10.89 -9.01
N GLU A 169 5.47 12.18 -8.79
CA GLU A 169 5.65 12.84 -7.49
C GLU A 169 4.29 13.05 -6.79
N ARG A 170 3.21 13.28 -7.55
CA ARG A 170 1.92 13.66 -6.98
C ARG A 170 0.73 12.99 -7.67
N ILE A 171 -0.17 12.45 -6.85
CA ILE A 171 -1.53 12.08 -7.26
C ILE A 171 -2.48 13.05 -6.58
N ILE A 172 -3.18 13.85 -7.37
CA ILE A 172 -4.05 14.92 -6.88
C ILE A 172 -5.49 14.44 -6.95
N LEU A 173 -6.18 14.44 -5.82
CA LEU A 173 -7.62 14.24 -5.76
C LEU A 173 -8.28 15.60 -5.97
N LEU A 174 -8.98 15.71 -7.11
CA LEU A 174 -9.70 16.93 -7.45
C LEU A 174 -10.97 17.07 -6.61
N PRO A 175 -11.46 18.29 -6.40
CA PRO A 175 -12.65 18.54 -5.61
C PRO A 175 -13.87 17.79 -6.14
N ALA A 176 -14.55 17.07 -5.26
CA ALA A 176 -15.83 16.45 -5.53
C ALA A 176 -16.90 17.53 -5.74
N LYS A 177 -17.76 17.33 -6.75
CA LYS A 177 -18.88 18.23 -7.02
C LYS A 177 -19.90 18.16 -5.89
N VAL A 178 -20.23 19.31 -5.32
CA VAL A 178 -21.30 19.42 -4.31
C VAL A 178 -22.65 19.16 -4.98
N VAL A 179 -23.43 18.25 -4.40
CA VAL A 179 -24.78 17.93 -4.87
C VAL A 179 -25.73 19.10 -4.58
N ARG A 180 -26.64 19.38 -5.51
CA ARG A 180 -27.51 20.57 -5.44
C ARG A 180 -28.35 20.61 -4.16
N GLN A 181 -28.77 19.45 -3.65
CA GLN A 181 -29.56 19.35 -2.43
C GLN A 181 -28.81 19.86 -1.18
N ARG A 182 -27.47 19.81 -1.18
CA ARG A 182 -26.66 20.26 -0.04
C ARG A 182 -26.36 21.75 -0.07
N ASN A 183 -26.72 22.48 -1.13
CA ASN A 183 -26.34 23.88 -1.28
C ASN A 183 -26.89 24.81 -0.18
N GLU A 184 -27.92 24.40 0.55
CA GLU A 184 -28.43 25.15 1.71
C GLU A 184 -27.43 25.20 2.88
N ASN A 185 -26.58 24.18 3.03
CA ASN A 185 -25.59 24.12 4.10
C ASN A 185 -24.39 25.04 3.80
N PRO A 186 -24.02 26.00 4.67
CA PRO A 186 -22.83 26.83 4.50
C PRO A 186 -21.53 26.03 4.38
N TYR A 187 -21.45 24.83 4.95
CA TYR A 187 -20.26 23.97 4.93
C TYR A 187 -20.36 22.84 3.90
N ALA A 188 -21.33 22.89 2.97
CA ALA A 188 -21.59 21.81 2.01
C ALA A 188 -20.36 21.40 1.20
N PHE A 189 -19.50 22.37 0.83
CA PHE A 189 -18.26 22.08 0.12
C PHE A 189 -17.31 21.25 0.96
N CYS A 190 -17.03 21.70 2.19
CA CYS A 190 -16.15 21.01 3.14
C CYS A 190 -16.66 19.59 3.43
N GLU A 191 -17.93 19.46 3.80
CA GLU A 191 -18.56 18.17 4.09
C GLU A 191 -18.56 17.23 2.87
N GLN A 192 -18.72 17.76 1.66
CA GLN A 192 -18.65 16.95 0.44
C GLN A 192 -17.23 16.43 0.18
N GLN A 193 -16.20 17.25 0.42
CA GLN A 193 -14.81 16.82 0.25
C GLN A 193 -14.42 15.78 1.29
N GLU A 194 -14.82 16.00 2.56
CA GLU A 194 -14.59 15.04 3.63
C GLU A 194 -15.31 13.72 3.35
N ALA A 195 -16.59 13.77 2.99
CA ALA A 195 -17.35 12.57 2.62
C ALA A 195 -16.70 11.82 1.45
N TYR A 196 -16.14 12.53 0.46
CA TYR A 196 -15.42 11.90 -0.64
C TYR A 196 -14.18 11.13 -0.15
N VAL A 197 -13.35 11.73 0.72
CA VAL A 197 -12.19 11.03 1.30
C VAL A 197 -12.61 9.86 2.19
N GLN A 198 -13.70 10.00 2.94
CA GLN A 198 -14.24 8.90 3.74
C GLN A 198 -14.78 7.75 2.88
N GLU A 199 -15.35 8.02 1.72
CA GLU A 199 -15.72 6.97 0.75
C GLU A 199 -14.48 6.27 0.19
N LEU A 200 -13.39 6.99 -0.07
CA LEU A 200 -12.12 6.38 -0.44
C LEU A 200 -11.54 5.50 0.68
N LYS A 201 -11.70 5.92 1.95
CA LYS A 201 -11.29 5.12 3.13
C LYS A 201 -12.00 3.77 3.20
N LYS A 202 -13.26 3.69 2.77
CA LYS A 202 -14.04 2.44 2.73
C LYS A 202 -13.57 1.49 1.63
N ASN A 203 -12.74 1.95 0.69
CA ASN A 203 -12.25 1.16 -0.43
C ASN A 203 -10.89 0.51 -0.08
N PRO A 204 -10.84 -0.82 0.20
CA PRO A 204 -9.60 -1.48 0.60
C PRO A 204 -8.51 -1.39 -0.48
N THR A 205 -8.90 -1.49 -1.76
CA THR A 205 -7.96 -1.35 -2.90
C THR A 205 -7.24 -0.01 -2.91
N PHE A 206 -7.92 1.07 -2.50
CA PHE A 206 -7.30 2.38 -2.41
C PHE A 206 -6.34 2.45 -1.23
N GLY A 207 -6.71 1.88 -0.08
CA GLY A 207 -5.79 1.70 1.05
C GLY A 207 -4.51 0.97 0.64
N TYR A 208 -4.64 -0.17 -0.05
CA TYR A 208 -3.48 -0.92 -0.56
C TYR A 208 -2.59 -0.06 -1.48
N LEU A 209 -3.18 0.70 -2.41
CA LEU A 209 -2.41 1.64 -3.24
C LEU A 209 -1.63 2.63 -2.38
N LEU A 210 -2.28 3.27 -1.40
CA LEU A 210 -1.64 4.28 -0.58
C LEU A 210 -0.48 3.70 0.23
N VAL A 211 -0.65 2.49 0.79
CA VAL A 211 0.42 1.77 1.49
C VAL A 211 1.56 1.43 0.54
N GLU A 212 1.29 0.90 -0.66
CA GLU A 212 2.34 0.59 -1.63
C GLU A 212 3.14 1.84 -2.04
N LEU A 213 2.46 2.95 -2.31
CA LEU A 213 3.12 4.23 -2.63
C LEU A 213 3.95 4.75 -1.44
N ALA A 214 3.46 4.57 -0.21
CA ALA A 214 4.20 4.93 1.00
C ALA A 214 5.42 4.02 1.24
N LEU A 215 5.36 2.74 0.89
CA LEU A 215 6.50 1.80 0.96
C LEU A 215 7.54 2.10 -0.13
N GLN A 216 7.12 2.44 -1.35
CA GLN A 216 8.05 2.88 -2.40
C GLN A 216 8.89 4.09 -1.98
N LYS A 217 8.30 5.00 -1.20
CA LYS A 217 9.03 6.10 -0.55
C LYS A 217 10.18 5.60 0.32
N ALA A 218 9.97 4.55 1.10
CA ALA A 218 10.99 4.02 2.00
C ALA A 218 12.13 3.34 1.24
N GLU A 219 11.83 2.64 0.14
CA GLU A 219 12.83 1.87 -0.62
C GLU A 219 13.68 2.73 -1.55
N VAL A 220 13.06 3.66 -2.30
CA VAL A 220 13.71 4.38 -3.41
C VAL A 220 14.01 5.84 -3.05
N GLY A 221 13.53 6.32 -1.89
CA GLY A 221 13.61 7.73 -1.50
C GLY A 221 12.76 8.66 -2.35
N ARG A 222 11.89 8.12 -3.21
CA ARG A 222 10.97 8.88 -4.08
C ARG A 222 9.58 8.89 -3.48
N LEU A 223 9.08 10.09 -3.25
CA LEU A 223 7.80 10.33 -2.59
C LEU A 223 6.72 10.61 -3.63
N THR A 224 5.96 9.59 -4.04
CA THR A 224 4.65 9.85 -4.64
C THR A 224 3.68 10.20 -3.51
N LYS A 225 3.26 11.46 -3.42
CA LYS A 225 2.27 11.90 -2.42
C LYS A 225 0.88 11.91 -3.04
N VAL A 226 -0.08 11.29 -2.37
CA VAL A 226 -1.50 11.49 -2.65
C VAL A 226 -1.97 12.69 -1.84
N VAL A 227 -2.56 13.68 -2.51
CA VAL A 227 -2.99 14.94 -1.89
C VAL A 227 -4.40 15.31 -2.33
N CYS A 228 -5.14 15.97 -1.44
CA CYS A 228 -6.39 16.63 -1.79
C CYS A 228 -6.11 18.10 -2.10
N GLU A 229 -6.61 18.60 -3.23
CA GLU A 229 -6.49 20.01 -3.59
C GLU A 229 -7.87 20.67 -3.65
N PRO A 230 -8.50 20.99 -2.50
CA PRO A 230 -9.84 21.59 -2.46
C PRO A 230 -9.90 22.96 -3.18
N GLY A 231 -8.76 23.66 -3.27
CA GLY A 231 -8.59 24.91 -4.00
C GLY A 231 -8.26 24.76 -5.48
N TRP A 232 -8.30 23.54 -6.05
CA TRP A 232 -7.96 23.32 -7.45
C TRP A 232 -8.79 24.22 -8.38
N LYS A 233 -8.10 25.04 -9.19
CA LYS A 233 -8.75 26.01 -10.10
C LYS A 233 -9.81 26.88 -9.40
N ASP A 234 -9.53 27.30 -8.17
CA ASP A 234 -10.43 28.11 -7.32
C ASP A 234 -11.79 27.43 -7.06
N ALA A 235 -11.86 26.10 -7.07
CA ALA A 235 -13.12 25.35 -6.99
C ALA A 235 -14.01 25.74 -5.81
N PHE A 236 -13.43 25.95 -4.63
CA PHE A 236 -14.19 26.39 -3.45
C PHE A 236 -14.80 27.79 -3.68
N SER A 237 -14.00 28.76 -4.11
CA SER A 237 -14.48 30.11 -4.42
C SER A 237 -15.48 30.14 -5.58
N VAL A 238 -15.31 29.27 -6.59
CA VAL A 238 -16.28 29.08 -7.68
C VAL A 238 -17.59 28.50 -7.16
N HIS A 239 -17.53 27.51 -6.27
CA HIS A 239 -18.71 26.93 -5.65
C HIS A 239 -19.49 27.99 -4.87
N GLU A 240 -18.85 28.74 -3.98
CA GLU A 240 -19.50 29.79 -3.19
C GLU A 240 -20.08 30.91 -4.07
N ARG A 241 -19.37 31.33 -5.12
CA ARG A 241 -19.91 32.29 -6.09
C ARG A 241 -21.14 31.75 -6.83
N ASN A 242 -21.16 30.47 -7.17
CA ASN A 242 -22.27 29.85 -7.89
C ASN A 242 -23.47 29.52 -6.98
N ARG A 243 -23.28 29.35 -5.67
CA ARG A 243 -24.37 29.19 -4.69
C ARG A 243 -25.34 30.37 -4.71
N ARG A 244 -24.93 31.55 -5.20
CA ARG A 244 -25.82 32.72 -5.36
C ARG A 244 -27.05 32.46 -6.24
N PHE A 245 -26.96 31.50 -7.15
CA PHE A 245 -28.06 31.12 -8.06
C PHE A 245 -28.96 30.04 -7.47
N CYS A 246 -28.70 29.58 -6.24
CA CYS A 246 -29.59 28.66 -5.55
C CYS A 246 -30.71 29.44 -4.87
N ASN A 247 -31.93 29.29 -5.39
CA ASN A 247 -33.14 29.90 -4.83
C ASN A 247 -33.35 29.58 -3.34
N ALA A 248 -32.84 28.45 -2.85
CA ALA A 248 -32.87 28.05 -1.43
C ALA A 248 -32.07 28.99 -0.50
N LEU A 249 -31.19 29.83 -1.05
CA LEU A 249 -30.34 30.78 -0.31
C LEU A 249 -30.71 32.24 -0.60
N ALA A 250 -31.94 32.49 -1.07
CA ALA A 250 -32.44 33.83 -1.38
C ALA A 250 -32.62 34.66 -0.09
N GLY A 251 -31.51 35.18 0.44
CA GLY A 251 -31.48 36.00 1.65
C GLY A 251 -30.26 35.73 2.51
N THR A 252 -29.05 35.81 1.94
CA THR A 252 -27.72 35.97 2.60
C THR A 252 -27.26 34.99 3.70
N ASN A 253 -28.14 34.29 4.41
CA ASN A 253 -27.85 33.64 5.70
C ASN A 253 -27.10 32.31 5.60
N GLY A 254 -26.82 31.81 4.40
CA GLY A 254 -26.07 30.56 4.20
C GLY A 254 -24.76 30.71 3.44
N ARG A 255 -24.34 31.94 3.06
CA ARG A 255 -23.11 32.14 2.30
C ARG A 255 -21.91 32.30 3.23
N LEU A 256 -20.78 31.70 2.84
CA LEU A 256 -19.52 32.03 3.48
C LEU A 256 -18.97 33.34 2.88
N PRO A 257 -18.54 34.31 3.72
CA PRO A 257 -17.78 35.46 3.24
C PRO A 257 -16.52 35.02 2.50
N GLU A 258 -16.09 35.78 1.49
CA GLU A 258 -14.89 35.44 0.69
C GLU A 258 -13.64 35.25 1.56
N VAL A 259 -13.47 36.10 2.58
CA VAL A 259 -12.40 35.98 3.59
C VAL A 259 -12.44 34.62 4.31
N MET A 260 -13.63 34.08 4.59
CA MET A 260 -13.77 32.76 5.22
C MET A 260 -13.39 31.64 4.25
N VAL A 261 -13.67 31.79 2.95
CA VAL A 261 -13.27 30.80 1.92
C VAL A 261 -11.75 30.75 1.80
N GLU A 262 -11.10 31.91 1.77
CA GLU A 262 -9.63 32.02 1.74
C GLU A 262 -8.98 31.43 3.00
N LEU A 263 -9.59 31.65 4.17
CA LEU A 263 -9.12 31.08 5.45
C LEU A 263 -9.33 29.56 5.51
N PHE A 264 -10.46 29.06 5.03
CA PHE A 264 -10.82 27.65 5.13
C PHE A 264 -10.15 26.76 4.10
N ALA A 265 -9.80 27.26 2.90
CA ALA A 265 -9.20 26.41 1.88
C ALA A 265 -7.88 25.73 2.33
N PRO A 266 -6.91 26.44 2.96
CA PRO A 266 -5.71 25.80 3.51
C PRO A 266 -6.02 24.81 4.64
N TYR A 267 -6.93 25.17 5.54
CA TYR A 267 -7.32 24.30 6.65
C TYR A 267 -7.98 23.01 6.17
N LEU A 268 -8.90 23.13 5.21
CA LEU A 268 -9.57 21.99 4.59
C LEU A 268 -8.55 21.10 3.88
N LYS A 269 -7.58 21.68 3.16
CA LYS A 269 -6.50 20.92 2.54
C LYS A 269 -5.72 20.10 3.57
N GLU A 270 -5.25 20.74 4.63
CA GLU A 270 -4.48 20.07 5.69
C GLU A 270 -5.31 18.98 6.40
N HIS A 271 -6.59 19.25 6.64
CA HIS A 271 -7.51 18.27 7.22
C HIS A 271 -7.70 17.05 6.31
N LEU A 272 -7.95 17.25 5.01
CA LEU A 272 -8.11 16.16 4.06
C LEU A 272 -6.81 15.36 3.85
N ASP A 273 -5.66 16.04 3.81
CA ASP A 273 -4.36 15.38 3.73
C ASP A 273 -4.11 14.50 4.98
N ARG A 274 -4.49 14.95 6.18
CA ARG A 274 -4.43 14.13 7.41
C ARG A 274 -5.38 12.94 7.37
N LEU A 275 -6.57 13.09 6.80
CA LEU A 275 -7.49 11.97 6.62
C LEU A 275 -6.92 10.92 5.66
N LEU A 276 -6.24 11.34 4.58
CA LEU A 276 -5.55 10.44 3.66
C LEU A 276 -4.40 9.69 4.35
N GLU A 277 -3.61 10.39 5.17
CA GLU A 277 -2.54 9.78 5.97
C GLU A 277 -3.12 8.74 6.95
N GLY A 278 -4.25 9.04 7.61
CA GLY A 278 -4.94 8.07 8.46
C GLY A 278 -5.46 6.83 7.72
N ILE A 279 -5.73 6.89 6.40
CA ILE A 279 -6.06 5.69 5.62
C ILE A 279 -4.84 4.77 5.50
N VAL A 280 -3.64 5.34 5.32
CA VAL A 280 -2.38 4.57 5.24
C VAL A 280 -2.15 3.84 6.55
N ASP A 281 -2.22 4.56 7.68
CA ASP A 281 -1.98 4.00 9.01
C ASP A 281 -2.96 2.86 9.33
N ASP A 282 -4.26 3.10 9.11
CA ASP A 282 -5.32 2.10 9.33
C ASP A 282 -5.09 0.84 8.48
N GLU A 283 -4.70 0.99 7.20
CA GLU A 283 -4.48 -0.14 6.31
C GLU A 283 -3.19 -0.89 6.62
N MET A 284 -2.12 -0.19 7.00
CA MET A 284 -0.89 -0.83 7.50
C MET A 284 -1.17 -1.67 8.74
N GLU A 285 -1.94 -1.14 9.70
CA GLU A 285 -2.32 -1.88 10.90
C GLU A 285 -3.14 -3.14 10.56
N ARG A 286 -4.11 -3.03 9.63
CA ARG A 286 -4.86 -4.20 9.15
C ARG A 286 -3.97 -5.26 8.52
N GLN A 287 -3.00 -4.86 7.70
CA GLN A 287 -2.07 -5.79 7.06
C GLN A 287 -1.17 -6.48 8.08
N ILE A 288 -0.64 -5.73 9.05
CA ILE A 288 0.17 -6.27 10.15
C ILE A 288 -0.64 -7.30 10.94
N GLU A 289 -1.88 -6.98 11.31
CA GLU A 289 -2.73 -7.90 12.08
C GLU A 289 -3.15 -9.13 11.26
N SER A 290 -3.39 -8.97 9.96
CA SER A 290 -3.62 -10.09 9.05
C SER A 290 -2.40 -11.02 8.98
N HIS A 291 -1.20 -10.45 8.88
CA HIS A 291 0.05 -11.23 8.85
C HIS A 291 0.31 -11.94 10.17
N ARG A 292 0.10 -11.26 11.30
CA ARG A 292 0.22 -11.83 12.65
C ARG A 292 -0.69 -13.04 12.83
N ARG A 293 -1.96 -12.94 12.43
CA ARG A 293 -2.91 -14.06 12.46
C ARG A 293 -2.48 -15.21 11.54
N GLY A 294 -1.95 -14.90 10.36
CA GLY A 294 -1.39 -15.90 9.45
C GLY A 294 -0.23 -16.70 10.08
N ILE A 295 0.71 -16.00 10.74
CA ILE A 295 1.81 -16.64 11.48
C ILE A 295 1.28 -17.51 12.61
N GLN A 296 0.32 -17.01 13.39
CA GLN A 296 -0.26 -17.75 14.50
C GLN A 296 -0.92 -19.05 14.02
N ASN A 297 -1.77 -18.98 12.98
CA ASN A 297 -2.43 -20.14 12.41
C ASN A 297 -1.42 -21.18 11.88
N ALA A 298 -0.38 -20.72 11.17
CA ALA A 298 0.67 -21.62 10.67
C ALA A 298 1.47 -22.27 11.81
N SER A 299 1.71 -21.53 12.90
CA SER A 299 2.37 -22.05 14.11
C SER A 299 1.51 -23.11 14.80
N GLU A 300 0.20 -22.87 14.96
CA GLU A 300 -0.74 -23.82 15.54
C GLU A 300 -0.87 -25.09 14.68
N GLU A 301 -0.91 -24.95 13.36
CA GLU A 301 -0.91 -26.11 12.44
C GLU A 301 0.37 -26.93 12.58
N HIS A 302 1.53 -26.26 12.64
CA HIS A 302 2.81 -26.93 12.85
C HIS A 302 2.85 -27.67 14.19
N GLN A 303 2.42 -27.03 15.27
CA GLN A 303 2.36 -27.64 16.60
C GLN A 303 1.45 -28.88 16.61
N ASN A 304 0.25 -28.79 16.04
CA ASN A 304 -0.67 -29.92 15.91
C ASN A 304 -0.05 -31.09 15.11
N LYS A 305 0.74 -30.78 14.06
CA LYS A 305 1.43 -31.80 13.27
C LYS A 305 2.54 -32.49 14.07
N VAL A 306 3.31 -31.72 14.84
CA VAL A 306 4.33 -32.25 15.76
C VAL A 306 3.69 -33.15 16.80
N GLU A 307 2.60 -32.71 17.45
CA GLU A 307 1.88 -33.50 18.46
C GLU A 307 1.37 -34.83 17.89
N ARG A 308 0.75 -34.82 16.70
CA ARG A 308 0.31 -36.07 16.03
C ARG A 308 1.47 -37.01 15.74
N HIS A 309 2.62 -36.48 15.32
CA HIS A 309 3.80 -37.29 15.03
C HIS A 309 4.38 -37.90 16.31
N THR A 310 4.53 -37.09 17.35
CA THR A 310 4.96 -37.53 18.69
C THR A 310 4.04 -38.61 19.25
N GLU A 311 2.73 -38.43 19.12
CA GLU A 311 1.74 -39.39 19.58
C GLU A 311 1.79 -40.72 18.80
N THR A 312 2.02 -40.64 17.48
CA THR A 312 2.21 -41.83 16.64
C THR A 312 3.46 -42.60 17.07
N TYR A 313 4.56 -41.89 17.32
CA TYR A 313 5.81 -42.47 17.79
C TYR A 313 5.66 -43.09 19.19
N ARG A 314 4.99 -42.39 20.10
CA ARG A 314 4.66 -42.89 21.46
C ARG A 314 3.89 -44.20 21.39
N ARG A 315 2.81 -44.25 20.59
CA ARG A 315 2.03 -45.48 20.38
C ARG A 315 2.87 -46.60 19.76
N GLY A 316 3.76 -46.27 18.83
CA GLY A 316 4.70 -47.24 18.25
C GLY A 316 5.60 -47.88 19.31
N ILE A 317 6.19 -47.07 20.20
CA ILE A 317 7.01 -47.55 21.32
C ILE A 317 6.19 -48.40 22.29
N GLU A 318 4.99 -47.95 22.67
CA GLU A 318 4.11 -48.67 23.60
C GLU A 318 3.70 -50.04 23.05
N ASN A 319 3.37 -50.12 21.76
CA ASN A 319 3.03 -51.38 21.11
C ASN A 319 4.23 -52.33 21.04
N ALA A 320 5.42 -51.82 20.65
CA ALA A 320 6.64 -52.63 20.63
C ALA A 320 6.99 -53.15 22.04
N SER A 321 6.89 -52.30 23.05
CA SER A 321 7.11 -52.68 24.46
C SER A 321 6.14 -53.77 24.92
N ARG A 322 4.84 -53.64 24.58
CA ARG A 322 3.82 -54.65 24.89
C ARG A 322 4.10 -55.98 24.20
N GLU A 323 4.51 -55.96 22.93
CA GLU A 323 4.91 -57.18 22.21
C GLU A 323 6.11 -57.87 22.88
N HIS A 324 7.11 -57.10 23.31
CA HIS A 324 8.26 -57.62 24.05
C HIS A 324 7.85 -58.26 25.38
N GLN A 325 6.98 -57.61 26.16
CA GLN A 325 6.44 -58.16 27.41
C GLN A 325 5.67 -59.46 27.18
N ASN A 326 4.81 -59.51 26.16
CA ASN A 326 4.05 -60.71 25.81
C ASN A 326 4.96 -61.89 25.42
N LYS A 327 6.02 -61.61 24.65
CA LYS A 327 7.04 -62.62 24.30
C LYS A 327 7.78 -63.14 25.53
N PHE A 328 8.12 -62.24 26.47
CA PHE A 328 8.77 -62.61 27.72
C PHE A 328 7.87 -63.51 28.57
N GLN A 329 6.60 -63.12 28.76
CA GLN A 329 5.62 -63.91 29.50
C GLN A 329 5.39 -65.30 28.87
N HIS A 330 5.33 -65.37 27.54
CA HIS A 330 5.23 -66.65 26.83
C HIS A 330 6.46 -67.54 27.12
N HIS A 331 7.65 -66.96 27.16
CA HIS A 331 8.89 -67.68 27.45
C HIS A 331 8.92 -68.18 28.90
N GLU A 332 8.55 -67.34 29.88
CA GLU A 332 8.41 -67.75 31.27
C GLU A 332 7.41 -68.91 31.43
N ASN A 333 6.22 -68.79 30.85
CA ASN A 333 5.20 -69.84 30.89
C ASN A 333 5.71 -71.17 30.29
N HIS A 334 6.49 -71.09 29.21
CA HIS A 334 7.11 -72.27 28.59
C HIS A 334 8.15 -72.91 29.52
N ILE A 335 9.01 -72.11 30.16
CA ILE A 335 9.99 -72.59 31.14
C ILE A 335 9.28 -73.28 32.30
N SER A 336 8.26 -72.66 32.91
CA SER A 336 7.50 -73.26 34.02
C SER A 336 6.85 -74.59 33.63
N ARG A 337 6.35 -74.73 32.39
CA ARG A 337 5.81 -76.00 31.87
C ARG A 337 6.89 -77.08 31.75
N LEU A 338 8.07 -76.74 31.24
CA LEU A 338 9.19 -77.68 31.14
C LEU A 338 9.68 -78.14 32.52
N GLU A 339 9.75 -77.23 33.49
CA GLU A 339 10.10 -77.55 34.87
C GLU A 339 9.06 -78.47 35.51
N SER A 340 7.78 -78.17 35.36
CA SER A 340 6.68 -79.03 35.83
C SER A 340 6.77 -80.44 35.22
N ALA A 341 7.04 -80.54 33.92
CA ALA A 341 7.18 -81.83 33.22
C ALA A 341 8.41 -82.63 33.69
N LYS A 342 9.53 -81.96 34.01
CA LYS A 342 10.71 -82.61 34.60
C LYS A 342 10.39 -83.19 35.98
N VAL A 343 9.69 -82.43 36.82
CA VAL A 343 9.26 -82.89 38.15
C VAL A 343 8.35 -84.11 38.02
N SER A 344 7.33 -84.09 37.15
CA SER A 344 6.46 -85.25 36.94
C SER A 344 7.21 -86.50 36.47
N ARG A 345 8.24 -86.37 35.63
CA ARG A 345 9.08 -87.51 35.20
C ARG A 345 9.88 -88.12 36.34
N GLN A 346 10.36 -87.32 37.30
CA GLN A 346 11.11 -87.84 38.46
C GLN A 346 10.25 -88.63 39.44
N PHE A 347 8.94 -88.36 39.52
CA PHE A 347 8.00 -89.11 40.37
C PHE A 347 7.36 -90.32 39.68
N SER A 348 7.67 -90.57 38.41
CA SER A 348 7.12 -91.68 37.61
C SER A 348 8.11 -92.83 37.37
N SER A 349 9.33 -92.73 37.90
CA SER A 349 10.36 -93.78 37.93
C SER A 349 10.54 -94.27 39.36
#